data_AF-A0A0W0ZF49-F1
#
_entry.id   AF-A0A0W0ZF49-F1
#
_cell.length_a   1.000
_cell.length_b   1.000
_cell.length_c   1.000
_cell.angle_alpha   90.00
_cell.angle_beta   90.00
_cell.angle_gamma   90.00
#
_symmetry.space_group_name_H-M   'P 1'
#
loop_
_entity.id
_entity.type
_entity.pdbx_description
1 polymer ?
#
loop_
_entity_poly.entity_id
_entity_poly.type
_entity_poly.pdbx_seq_one_letter_code
_entity_poly.pdbx_strand_id
1 'polypeptide(L)'
;MENDFELLLTKKSWEDPDFASLLTTNPVKALSQLGVTVPDGIKLNIILQKPNTLYFTIPPANHNLDLQKPFELNQIDIWSSGKMFVWLASTKQKAKLLQLRDSIHKKEE
;
A
#
# COMPACT_ATOMS: atom_id res chain seq x y z
N MET A 1 0.18 -1.67 22.46
CA MET A 1 0.27 -3.04 21.94
C MET A 1 0.40 -2.89 20.43
N GLU A 2 1.62 -2.80 19.89
CA GLU A 2 1.87 -2.18 18.57
C GLU A 2 1.49 -3.02 17.32
N ASN A 3 0.85 -4.20 17.46
CA ASN A 3 0.68 -5.17 16.35
C ASN A 3 -0.77 -5.59 16.03
N ASP A 4 -1.79 -5.03 16.67
CA ASP A 4 -3.15 -5.58 16.56
C ASP A 4 -3.77 -5.33 15.17
N PHE A 5 -3.52 -4.16 14.56
CA PHE A 5 -4.07 -3.85 13.25
C PHE A 5 -3.42 -4.68 12.13
N GLU A 6 -2.10 -4.88 12.19
CA GLU A 6 -1.37 -5.59 11.14
C GLU A 6 -1.80 -7.06 11.07
N LEU A 7 -1.92 -7.67 12.25
CA LEU A 7 -2.40 -9.03 12.41
C LEU A 7 -3.87 -9.15 11.99
N LEU A 8 -4.72 -8.20 12.41
CA LEU A 8 -6.14 -8.18 12.05
C LEU A 8 -6.35 -8.07 10.54
N LEU A 9 -5.68 -7.11 9.88
CA LEU A 9 -5.79 -6.92 8.44
C LEU A 9 -5.29 -8.15 7.68
N THR A 10 -4.15 -8.72 8.09
CA THR A 10 -3.61 -9.93 7.47
C THR A 10 -4.59 -11.09 7.62
N LYS A 11 -5.04 -11.37 8.85
CA LYS A 11 -5.96 -12.46 9.14
C LYS A 11 -7.25 -12.32 8.34
N LYS A 12 -7.88 -11.15 8.37
CA LYS A 12 -9.12 -10.88 7.64
C LYS A 12 -8.95 -11.00 6.13
N SER A 13 -7.81 -10.57 5.59
CA SER A 13 -7.53 -10.68 4.14
C SER A 13 -7.31 -12.11 3.65
N TRP A 14 -6.96 -13.04 4.54
CA TRP A 14 -6.74 -14.44 4.19
C TRP A 14 -7.91 -15.36 4.57
N GLU A 15 -8.68 -15.00 5.59
CA GLU A 15 -9.80 -15.81 6.08
C GLU A 15 -11.16 -15.41 5.47
N ASP A 16 -11.31 -14.17 4.99
CA ASP A 16 -12.54 -13.63 4.39
C ASP A 16 -12.33 -13.30 2.90
N PRO A 17 -12.79 -14.16 1.97
CA PRO A 17 -12.64 -13.94 0.53
C PRO A 17 -13.34 -12.69 0.00
N ASP A 18 -14.48 -12.31 0.58
CA ASP A 18 -15.22 -11.12 0.16
C ASP A 18 -14.47 -9.86 0.57
N PHE A 19 -13.90 -9.86 1.79
CA PHE A 19 -13.02 -8.80 2.23
C PHE A 19 -11.74 -8.72 1.39
N ALA A 20 -11.12 -9.86 1.05
CA ALA A 20 -9.93 -9.90 0.19
C ALA A 20 -10.19 -9.30 -1.20
N SER A 21 -11.34 -9.63 -1.79
CA SER A 21 -11.80 -9.07 -3.07
C SER A 21 -12.04 -7.57 -2.95
N LEU A 22 -12.70 -7.12 -1.90
CA LEU A 22 -12.93 -5.70 -1.64
C LEU A 22 -11.63 -4.94 -1.41
N LEU A 23 -10.67 -5.52 -0.69
CA LEU A 23 -9.39 -4.90 -0.38
C LEU A 23 -8.53 -4.67 -1.63
N THR A 24 -8.59 -5.59 -2.60
CA THR A 24 -7.82 -5.48 -3.85
C THR A 24 -8.52 -4.62 -4.91
N THR A 25 -9.85 -4.48 -4.86
CA THR A 25 -10.63 -3.70 -5.85
C THR A 25 -10.99 -2.28 -5.37
N ASN A 26 -11.32 -2.12 -4.10
CA ASN A 26 -11.64 -0.83 -3.46
C ASN A 26 -11.02 -0.77 -2.05
N PRO A 27 -9.69 -0.62 -1.97
CA PRO A 27 -8.95 -0.67 -0.71
C PRO A 27 -9.41 0.40 0.28
N VAL A 28 -9.83 1.58 -0.19
CA VAL A 28 -10.34 2.65 0.69
C VAL A 28 -11.57 2.20 1.44
N LYS A 29 -12.54 1.57 0.74
CA LYS A 29 -13.76 1.04 1.36
C LYS A 29 -13.47 -0.16 2.27
N ALA A 30 -12.53 -1.03 1.92
CA ALA A 30 -12.14 -2.15 2.78
C ALA A 30 -11.50 -1.65 4.10
N LEU A 31 -10.55 -0.71 3.99
CA LEU A 31 -9.84 -0.14 5.13
C LEU A 31 -10.78 0.66 6.04
N SER A 32 -11.79 1.36 5.50
CA SER A 32 -12.77 2.07 6.30
C SER A 32 -13.61 1.14 7.18
N GLN A 33 -13.83 -0.13 6.79
CA GLN A 33 -14.51 -1.12 7.65
C GLN A 33 -13.69 -1.48 8.89
N LEU A 34 -12.37 -1.29 8.83
CA LEU A 34 -11.47 -1.45 9.97
C LEU A 34 -11.20 -0.11 10.67
N GLY A 35 -11.89 0.96 10.25
CA GLY A 35 -11.77 2.31 10.74
C GLY A 35 -10.42 2.96 10.45
N VAL A 36 -9.77 2.58 9.34
CA VAL A 36 -8.63 3.29 8.78
C VAL A 36 -9.14 4.29 7.74
N THR A 37 -8.68 5.54 7.86
CA THR A 37 -9.02 6.61 6.92
C THR A 37 -7.86 6.82 5.96
N VAL A 38 -8.11 6.69 4.66
CA VAL A 38 -7.11 6.98 3.63
C VAL A 38 -7.19 8.48 3.29
N PRO A 39 -6.09 9.25 3.41
CA PRO A 39 -6.08 10.67 3.06
C PRO A 39 -6.46 10.94 1.60
N ASP A 40 -7.07 12.12 1.38
CA ASP A 40 -7.48 12.56 0.05
C ASP A 40 -6.30 12.68 -0.92
N GLY A 41 -6.55 12.34 -2.19
CA GLY A 41 -5.54 12.39 -3.25
C GLY A 41 -4.48 11.27 -3.17
N ILE A 42 -4.74 10.21 -2.41
CA ILE A 42 -3.98 8.96 -2.45
C ILE A 42 -4.75 7.92 -3.27
N LYS A 43 -4.12 7.41 -4.33
CA LYS A 43 -4.57 6.20 -5.02
C LYS A 43 -3.85 5.01 -4.42
N LEU A 44 -4.58 4.19 -3.68
CA LEU A 44 -4.03 2.99 -3.03
C LEU A 44 -4.29 1.77 -3.91
N ASN A 45 -3.27 0.93 -4.09
CA ASN A 45 -3.38 -0.37 -4.72
C ASN A 45 -2.78 -1.40 -3.76
N ILE A 46 -3.59 -2.37 -3.32
CA ILE A 46 -3.15 -3.40 -2.38
C ILE A 46 -3.06 -4.72 -3.13
N ILE A 47 -1.94 -5.41 -2.98
CA ILE A 47 -1.68 -6.72 -3.56
C ILE A 47 -1.49 -7.71 -2.43
N LEU A 48 -2.30 -8.78 -2.41
CA LEU A 48 -2.10 -9.89 -1.48
C LEU A 48 -0.97 -10.78 -1.97
N GLN A 49 0.11 -10.84 -1.20
CA GLN A 49 1.31 -11.60 -1.57
C GLN A 49 1.07 -13.10 -1.47
N LYS A 50 0.96 -13.77 -2.61
CA LYS A 50 0.92 -15.24 -2.69
C LYS A 50 2.33 -15.83 -2.80
N PRO A 51 2.62 -16.97 -2.15
CA PRO A 51 3.96 -17.58 -2.12
C PRO A 51 4.46 -18.02 -3.51
N ASN A 52 3.54 -18.30 -4.44
CA ASN A 52 3.87 -18.78 -5.78
C ASN A 52 3.67 -17.69 -6.84
N THR A 53 3.84 -16.41 -6.50
CA THR A 53 3.62 -15.30 -7.43
C THR A 53 4.84 -14.38 -7.48
N LEU A 54 5.36 -14.18 -8.69
CA LEU A 54 6.39 -13.19 -8.98
C LEU A 54 5.72 -11.87 -9.37
N TYR A 55 6.10 -10.77 -8.72
CA TYR A 55 5.58 -9.44 -9.02
C TYR A 55 6.60 -8.67 -9.84
N PHE A 56 6.20 -8.26 -11.03
CA PHE A 56 7.02 -7.46 -11.94
C PHE A 56 6.27 -6.18 -12.28
N THR A 57 6.95 -5.03 -12.16
CA THR A 57 6.36 -3.73 -12.48
C THR A 57 7.13 -3.08 -13.62
N ILE A 58 6.39 -2.52 -14.57
CA ILE A 58 6.94 -1.80 -15.72
C ILE A 58 6.59 -0.33 -15.52
N PRO A 59 7.58 0.59 -15.51
CA PRO A 59 7.30 2.01 -15.39
C PRO A 59 6.53 2.52 -16.62
N PRO A 60 5.86 3.69 -16.52
CA PRO A 60 5.17 4.26 -17.67
C PRO A 60 6.14 4.50 -18.83
N ALA A 61 5.78 4.01 -20.02
CA ALA A 61 6.47 4.31 -21.26
C ALA A 61 6.28 5.81 -21.55
N ASN A 62 7.34 6.59 -21.39
CA ASN A 62 7.28 8.02 -21.61
C ASN A 62 7.26 8.26 -23.13
N HIS A 63 6.09 8.53 -23.72
CA HIS A 63 5.97 8.76 -25.18
C HIS A 63 6.68 10.05 -25.62
N ASN A 64 6.92 10.99 -24.69
CA ASN A 64 7.68 12.22 -24.91
C ASN A 64 8.96 12.20 -24.07
N LEU A 65 9.86 11.24 -24.36
CA LEU A 65 11.23 11.29 -23.83
C LEU A 65 11.92 12.52 -24.41
N ASP A 66 11.86 13.62 -23.67
CA ASP A 66 12.86 14.66 -23.79
C ASP A 66 14.19 14.04 -23.33
N LEU A 67 15.01 13.62 -24.31
CA LEU A 67 16.29 12.93 -24.10
C LEU A 67 17.28 13.76 -23.26
N GLN A 68 16.97 15.03 -23.02
CA GLN A 68 17.77 15.94 -22.20
C GLN A 68 17.39 15.91 -20.71
N LYS A 69 16.21 15.38 -20.34
CA LYS A 69 15.84 15.21 -18.94
C LYS A 69 16.30 13.86 -18.43
N PRO A 70 16.97 13.80 -17.26
CA PRO A 70 17.26 12.54 -16.62
C PRO A 70 15.94 11.78 -16.40
N PHE A 71 15.91 10.53 -16.83
CA PHE A 71 14.76 9.65 -16.62
C PHE A 71 14.56 9.49 -15.11
N GLU A 72 13.52 10.13 -14.57
CA GLU A 72 13.09 9.89 -13.20
C GLU A 72 12.42 8.52 -13.17
N LEU A 73 13.22 7.48 -12.88
CA LEU A 73 12.71 6.16 -12.58
C LEU A 73 11.67 6.33 -11.47
N ASN A 74 10.45 5.84 -11.70
CA ASN A 74 9.44 5.72 -10.67
C ASN A 74 9.86 4.60 -9.71
N GLN A 75 10.92 4.88 -8.94
CA GLN A 75 11.56 3.93 -8.06
C GLN A 75 10.57 3.59 -6.97
N ILE A 76 10.16 2.32 -6.95
CA ILE A 76 9.29 1.77 -5.92
C ILE A 76 10.22 1.37 -4.78
N ASP A 77 10.18 2.13 -3.70
CA ASP A 77 10.87 1.75 -2.48
C ASP A 77 10.11 0.61 -1.84
N ILE A 78 10.82 -0.50 -1.55
CA ILE A 78 10.31 -1.60 -0.75
C ILE A 78 10.61 -1.25 0.72
N TRP A 79 9.56 -0.93 1.47
CA TRP A 79 9.70 -0.66 2.91
C TRP A 79 9.01 -1.75 3.70
N SER A 80 9.74 -2.41 4.58
CA SER A 80 9.12 -3.18 5.64
C SER A 80 8.62 -2.23 6.73
N SER A 81 7.38 -2.41 7.18
CA SER A 81 6.89 -1.77 8.41
C SER A 81 6.27 -2.83 9.31
N GLY A 82 6.43 -2.64 10.62
CA GLY A 82 6.03 -3.64 11.60
C GLY A 82 6.74 -4.98 11.35
N LYS A 83 6.09 -6.09 11.74
CA LYS A 83 6.64 -7.44 11.49
C LYS A 83 6.13 -8.08 10.20
N MET A 84 5.06 -7.55 9.58
CA MET A 84 4.30 -8.28 8.56
C MET A 84 4.01 -7.52 7.25
N PHE A 85 4.31 -6.22 7.14
CA PHE A 85 3.98 -5.45 5.94
C PHE A 85 5.17 -5.12 5.06
N VAL A 86 4.92 -5.17 3.75
CA VAL A 86 5.81 -4.68 2.70
C VAL A 86 5.05 -3.63 1.90
N TRP A 87 5.54 -2.41 1.93
CA TRP A 87 4.98 -1.29 1.19
C TRP A 87 5.74 -1.07 -0.12
N LEU A 88 4.98 -0.78 -1.17
CA LEU A 88 5.48 -0.39 -2.48
C LEU A 88 5.01 1.04 -2.73
N ALA A 89 5.90 2.01 -2.56
CA ALA A 89 5.58 3.42 -2.77
C ALA A 89 6.66 4.08 -3.63
N SER A 90 6.24 5.00 -4.50
CA SER A 90 7.21 5.87 -5.18
C SER A 90 7.89 6.79 -4.18
N THR A 91 9.15 7.17 -4.44
CA THR A 91 9.89 8.14 -3.62
C THR A 91 9.11 9.44 -3.40
N LYS A 92 8.33 9.89 -4.39
CA LYS A 92 7.44 11.07 -4.30
C LYS A 92 6.27 10.91 -3.33
N GLN A 93 5.87 9.69 -3.01
CA GLN A 93 4.73 9.38 -2.14
C GLN A 93 5.14 9.02 -0.71
N LYS A 94 6.45 9.02 -0.39
CA LYS A 94 6.97 8.64 0.93
C LYS A 94 6.33 9.42 2.09
N ALA A 95 6.12 10.74 1.94
CA ALA A 95 5.45 11.55 2.97
C ALA A 95 3.99 11.12 3.20
N LYS A 96 3.28 10.76 2.13
CA LYS A 96 1.89 10.27 2.19
C LYS A 96 1.82 8.87 2.81
N LEU A 97 2.81 8.01 2.56
CA LEU A 97 2.95 6.70 3.19
C LEU A 97 3.12 6.84 4.71
N LEU A 98 3.97 7.77 5.17
CA LEU A 98 4.18 8.03 6.59
C LEU A 98 2.89 8.53 7.26
N GLN A 99 2.16 9.45 6.63
CA GLN A 99 0.86 9.91 7.12
C GLN A 99 -0.16 8.77 7.25
N LEU A 100 -0.21 7.85 6.27
CA LEU A 100 -1.07 6.68 6.35
C LEU A 100 -0.66 5.77 7.51
N ARG A 101 0.64 5.52 7.70
CA ARG A 101 1.15 4.72 8.83
C ARG A 101 0.82 5.34 10.18
N ASP A 102 0.98 6.65 10.31
CA ASP A 102 0.69 7.37 11.55
C ASP A 102 -0.82 7.36 11.87
N SER A 103 -1.68 7.33 10.84
CA SER A 103 -3.12 7.18 11.02
C SER A 103 -3.53 5.83 11.61
N ILE A 104 -2.71 4.79 11.43
CA ILE A 104 -2.92 3.45 12.02
C ILE A 104 -2.61 3.47 13.52
N HIS A 105 -1.60 4.24 13.96
CA HIS A 105 -1.11 4.26 15.34
C HIS A 105 -1.90 5.22 16.25
N LYS A 106 -2.58 6.23 15.71
CA LYS A 106 -3.37 7.21 16.49
C LYS A 106 -4.63 6.67 17.19
N LYS A 107 -4.88 5.36 17.16
CA LYS A 107 -6.10 4.73 17.71
C LYS A 107 -5.94 4.18 19.13
N GLU A 108 -4.80 4.36 19.80
CA GLU A 108 -4.55 3.89 21.18
C GLU A 108 -4.87 4.93 22.29
N GLU A 109 -5.56 6.05 22.00
CA GLU A 109 -6.06 7.00 23.03
C GLU A 109 -7.59 7.01 23.18
#